data_AF-A0A3A9ZF81-F1
#
_entry.id   AF-A0A3A9ZF81-F1
#
_cell.length_a   1.000
_cell.length_b   1.000
_cell.length_c   1.000
_cell.angle_alpha   90.00
_cell.angle_beta   90.00
_cell.angle_gamma   90.00
#
_symmetry.space_group_name_H-M   'P 1'
#
loop_
_entity.id
_entity.type
_entity.pdbx_description
1 polymer ?
#
loop_
_entity_poly.entity_id
_entity_poly.type
_entity_poly.pdbx_seq_one_letter_code
_entity_poly.pdbx_strand_id
1 'polypeptide(L)'
;MSGRARRAALPLLVAVLGLLAACGGGGDGGGEGGADGGHPEGAATAPAEPGGPAEGESPGADAGGGTADGVPDETLPEDELTPAEGEFTEEQREYLAGRVPEGVDPNAILALGSEACERVGYLARHDPQGAAAALREDEIPGAAEAVAHLCPEYADLLDEAGRGDAAGDEGARE
;
A
#
# COMPACT_ATOMS: atom_id res chain seq x y z
N MET A 1 -47.66 32.28 21.17
CA MET A 1 -47.78 33.16 19.99
C MET A 1 -46.93 32.56 18.88
N SER A 2 -47.59 32.25 17.77
CA SER A 2 -47.04 31.55 16.61
C SER A 2 -46.22 32.47 15.71
N GLY A 3 -45.09 31.98 15.20
CA GLY A 3 -44.43 32.48 14.00
C GLY A 3 -44.09 31.29 13.09
N ARG A 4 -44.87 31.13 12.01
CA ARG A 4 -44.80 30.01 11.04
C ARG A 4 -43.87 30.37 9.87
N ALA A 5 -43.12 29.36 9.38
CA ALA A 5 -42.96 28.98 7.96
C ALA A 5 -42.16 29.95 7.02
N ARG A 6 -41.39 29.53 6.00
CA ARG A 6 -41.11 28.25 5.33
C ARG A 6 -40.09 28.48 4.19
N ARG A 7 -39.41 27.40 3.75
CA ARG A 7 -38.83 27.10 2.41
C ARG A 7 -37.48 27.79 2.08
N ALA A 8 -36.36 27.08 1.98
CA ALA A 8 -35.92 26.05 1.00
C ALA A 8 -35.20 26.64 -0.22
N ALA A 9 -33.91 26.31 -0.41
CA ALA A 9 -33.30 25.90 -1.68
C ALA A 9 -31.83 25.48 -1.46
N LEU A 10 -31.46 24.40 -2.15
CA LEU A 10 -30.20 23.64 -2.16
C LEU A 10 -29.24 24.22 -3.25
N PRO A 11 -28.08 23.60 -3.54
CA PRO A 11 -26.72 24.16 -3.59
C PRO A 11 -26.26 24.69 -4.97
N LEU A 12 -25.15 25.45 -5.00
CA LEU A 12 -24.35 25.63 -6.22
C LEU A 12 -22.97 24.97 -6.04
N LEU A 13 -22.85 23.79 -6.62
CA LEU A 13 -21.67 22.95 -6.71
C LEU A 13 -21.01 23.27 -8.05
N VAL A 14 -19.86 23.94 -8.06
CA VAL A 14 -19.03 24.08 -9.28
C VAL A 14 -17.81 23.20 -9.09
N ALA A 15 -17.87 22.04 -9.72
CA ALA A 15 -16.78 21.09 -9.85
C ALA A 15 -15.70 21.68 -10.79
N VAL A 16 -14.46 21.77 -10.29
CA VAL A 16 -13.29 21.99 -11.14
C VAL A 16 -12.73 20.62 -11.50
N LEU A 17 -13.08 20.13 -12.69
CA LEU A 17 -12.42 18.98 -13.31
C LEU A 17 -11.04 19.42 -13.78
N GLY A 18 -9.99 19.04 -13.05
CA GLY A 18 -8.62 19.07 -13.56
C GLY A 18 -8.41 17.91 -14.52
N LEU A 19 -8.25 18.23 -15.82
CA LEU A 19 -7.88 17.26 -16.83
C LEU A 19 -6.43 16.81 -16.61
N LEU A 20 -6.24 15.53 -16.29
CA LEU A 20 -5.01 14.79 -16.54
C LEU A 20 -4.90 14.58 -18.05
N ALA A 21 -4.23 15.52 -18.72
CA ALA A 21 -3.79 15.35 -20.10
C ALA A 21 -2.28 15.59 -20.17
N ALA A 22 -1.59 14.56 -20.66
CA ALA A 22 -0.31 14.63 -21.35
C ALA A 22 0.94 15.01 -20.53
N CYS A 23 1.50 14.02 -19.82
CA CYS A 23 2.95 13.85 -19.78
C CYS A 23 3.31 12.86 -20.90
N GLY A 24 3.71 13.37 -22.07
CA GLY A 24 4.03 12.53 -23.21
C GLY A 24 4.58 13.34 -24.38
N GLY A 25 5.92 13.32 -24.50
CA GLY A 25 6.66 13.25 -25.77
C GLY A 25 6.56 14.43 -26.74
N GLY A 26 7.68 15.12 -26.93
CA GLY A 26 7.83 16.20 -27.90
C GLY A 26 7.74 15.78 -29.38
N GLY A 27 7.49 16.79 -30.23
CA GLY A 27 7.53 16.66 -31.69
C GLY A 27 7.12 17.98 -32.36
N ASP A 28 8.11 18.63 -32.98
CA ASP A 28 8.03 19.84 -33.81
C ASP A 28 7.13 19.68 -35.05
N GLY A 29 6.57 20.80 -35.55
CA GLY A 29 6.21 20.97 -36.96
C GLY A 29 4.72 21.01 -37.28
N GLY A 30 4.23 22.20 -37.66
CA GLY A 30 2.82 22.47 -37.98
C GLY A 30 2.34 22.06 -39.37
N GLY A 31 1.07 22.39 -39.64
CA GLY A 31 0.46 22.29 -40.96
C GLY A 31 -1.04 22.03 -40.91
N GLU A 32 -1.82 22.97 -41.45
CA GLU A 32 -3.28 23.01 -41.53
C GLU A 32 -3.90 21.91 -42.41
N GLY A 33 -5.17 21.57 -42.13
CA GLY A 33 -6.18 21.34 -43.18
C GLY A 33 -6.81 19.94 -43.29
N GLY A 34 -8.16 19.92 -43.33
CA GLY A 34 -8.93 19.05 -44.21
C GLY A 34 -9.62 17.83 -43.59
N ALA A 35 -10.95 17.87 -43.55
CA ALA A 35 -11.81 16.70 -43.45
C ALA A 35 -11.79 15.89 -44.75
N ASP A 36 -11.82 14.56 -44.68
CA ASP A 36 -12.85 13.69 -45.29
C ASP A 36 -12.57 12.21 -44.95
N GLY A 37 -13.58 11.37 -45.12
CA GLY A 37 -13.59 9.98 -44.69
C GLY A 37 -12.70 9.04 -45.49
N GLY A 38 -12.52 7.84 -44.93
CA GLY A 38 -11.87 6.74 -45.63
C GLY A 38 -11.71 5.54 -44.70
N HIS A 39 -12.55 4.53 -44.90
CA HIS A 39 -12.26 3.17 -44.45
C HIS A 39 -11.10 2.62 -45.30
N PRO A 40 -10.14 1.91 -44.70
CA PRO A 40 -9.41 0.89 -45.45
C PRO A 40 -9.65 -0.51 -44.88
N GLU A 41 -10.11 -1.37 -45.78
CA GLU A 41 -9.89 -2.81 -45.73
C GLU A 41 -8.39 -3.13 -45.65
N GLY A 42 -8.06 -4.18 -44.90
CA GLY A 42 -7.08 -5.20 -45.28
C GLY A 42 -5.63 -4.79 -45.59
N ALA A 43 -4.74 -5.03 -44.63
CA ALA A 43 -3.37 -5.46 -44.93
C ALA A 43 -2.88 -6.43 -43.84
N ALA A 44 -2.72 -7.69 -44.22
CA ALA A 44 -2.00 -8.68 -43.45
C ALA A 44 -0.51 -8.31 -43.41
N THR A 45 0.11 -8.33 -42.23
CA THR A 45 1.57 -8.50 -42.11
C THR A 45 1.83 -9.40 -40.90
N ALA A 46 2.64 -10.42 -41.14
CA ALA A 46 2.98 -11.55 -40.27
C ALA A 46 3.74 -11.10 -39.00
N PRO A 47 3.86 -11.98 -37.97
CA PRO A 47 4.44 -11.62 -36.68
C PRO A 47 5.95 -11.41 -36.77
N ALA A 48 6.46 -10.37 -36.12
CA ALA A 48 7.88 -10.19 -35.85
C ALA A 48 8.18 -10.67 -34.43
N GLU A 49 8.81 -11.83 -34.32
CA GLU A 49 9.55 -12.32 -33.14
C GLU A 49 10.98 -12.63 -33.64
N PRO A 50 12.02 -12.71 -32.79
CA PRO A 50 12.26 -12.07 -31.50
C PRO A 50 13.60 -11.30 -31.49
N GLY A 51 13.64 -10.13 -30.85
CA GLY A 51 14.90 -9.46 -30.48
C GLY A 51 15.30 -9.91 -29.08
N GLY A 52 16.48 -10.54 -28.96
CA GLY A 52 16.93 -11.30 -27.79
C GLY A 52 17.02 -10.52 -26.46
N PRO A 53 17.26 -11.26 -25.36
CA PRO A 53 17.30 -10.69 -24.02
C PRO A 53 18.49 -9.74 -23.92
N ALA A 54 18.21 -8.46 -23.65
CA ALA A 54 19.21 -7.60 -23.05
C ALA A 54 19.44 -8.15 -21.64
N GLU A 55 20.64 -8.68 -21.42
CA GLU A 55 21.20 -9.00 -20.10
C GLU A 55 21.17 -7.73 -19.24
N GLY A 56 20.08 -7.55 -18.51
CA GLY A 56 20.02 -6.71 -17.34
C GLY A 56 20.51 -7.54 -16.18
N GLU A 57 21.74 -7.27 -15.78
CA GLU A 57 22.42 -7.79 -14.60
C GLU A 57 21.45 -7.81 -13.41
N SER A 58 20.92 -9.00 -13.06
CA SER A 58 20.27 -9.21 -11.78
C SER A 58 21.36 -9.18 -10.71
N PRO A 59 21.37 -8.23 -9.76
CA PRO A 59 22.00 -8.55 -8.49
C PRO A 59 21.19 -9.69 -7.88
N GLY A 60 21.81 -10.87 -7.84
CA GLY A 60 21.32 -11.97 -7.04
C GLY A 60 21.19 -11.49 -5.60
N ALA A 61 19.97 -11.51 -5.09
CA ALA A 61 19.73 -11.72 -3.68
C ALA A 61 18.91 -13.00 -3.62
N ASP A 62 19.51 -14.05 -3.08
CA ASP A 62 18.84 -15.24 -2.62
C ASP A 62 17.49 -14.87 -1.99
N ALA A 63 16.41 -15.10 -2.73
CA ALA A 63 15.09 -15.24 -2.15
C ALA A 63 15.10 -16.55 -1.36
N GLY A 64 15.71 -16.50 -0.17
CA GLY A 64 15.55 -17.50 0.86
C GLY A 64 14.10 -17.47 1.31
N GLY A 65 13.27 -18.26 0.63
CA GLY A 65 11.98 -18.67 1.16
C GLY A 65 12.21 -19.37 2.50
N GLY A 66 11.59 -18.83 3.54
CA GLY A 66 11.63 -19.39 4.88
C GLY A 66 10.46 -18.90 5.69
N THR A 67 9.27 -19.47 5.46
CA THR A 67 8.29 -19.59 6.54
C THR A 67 8.80 -20.68 7.48
N ALA A 68 9.57 -20.28 8.49
CA ALA A 68 9.91 -21.11 9.63
C ALA A 68 10.27 -20.20 10.81
N ASP A 69 9.44 -20.22 11.85
CA ASP A 69 9.78 -20.05 13.27
C ASP A 69 11.25 -19.66 13.52
N GLY A 70 11.53 -18.37 13.72
CA GLY A 70 12.89 -17.92 13.95
C GLY A 70 13.04 -16.41 13.85
N VAL A 71 12.88 -15.72 14.98
CA VAL A 71 13.59 -14.46 15.19
C VAL A 71 15.07 -14.74 14.85
N PRO A 72 15.76 -13.91 14.06
CA PRO A 72 17.21 -14.03 13.92
C PRO A 72 17.82 -14.13 15.32
N ASP A 73 18.78 -15.02 15.54
CA ASP A 73 19.35 -15.25 16.89
C ASP A 73 19.84 -13.93 17.53
N GLU A 74 20.22 -12.97 16.69
CA GLU A 74 20.53 -11.60 17.06
C GLU A 74 19.81 -10.56 16.17
N THR A 75 19.05 -9.66 16.80
CA THR A 75 18.50 -8.44 16.19
C THR A 75 19.29 -7.23 16.66
N LEU A 76 19.41 -6.21 15.81
CA LEU A 76 20.12 -4.99 16.18
C LEU A 76 19.44 -4.28 17.36
N PRO A 77 20.21 -3.85 18.39
CA PRO A 77 19.70 -2.98 19.44
C PRO A 77 19.36 -1.59 18.86
N GLU A 78 18.51 -0.85 19.56
CA GLU A 78 18.01 0.45 19.10
C GLU A 78 19.12 1.46 18.78
N ASP A 79 20.23 1.41 19.53
CA ASP A 79 21.39 2.29 19.34
C ASP A 79 22.16 2.03 18.03
N GLU A 80 21.98 0.86 17.40
CA GLU A 80 22.64 0.47 16.15
C GLU A 80 21.73 0.62 14.92
N LEU A 81 20.50 1.13 15.11
CA LEU A 81 19.56 1.44 14.03
C LEU A 81 19.95 2.75 13.34
N THR A 82 20.88 2.68 12.39
CA THR A 82 21.26 3.82 11.55
C THR A 82 20.59 3.76 10.18
N PRO A 83 19.82 4.78 9.77
CA PRO A 83 19.30 4.87 8.40
C PRO A 83 20.42 5.16 7.40
N ALA A 84 20.23 4.73 6.15
CA ALA A 84 21.12 5.09 5.05
C ALA A 84 21.13 6.62 4.77
N GLU A 85 20.01 7.30 4.98
CA GLU A 85 19.86 8.75 4.81
C GLU A 85 18.99 9.34 5.94
N GLY A 86 19.42 10.45 6.54
CA GLY A 86 18.64 11.16 7.56
C GLY A 86 18.68 10.54 8.96
N GLU A 87 17.57 10.64 9.69
CA GLU A 87 17.39 10.10 11.05
C GLU A 87 15.99 9.47 11.16
N PHE A 88 15.85 8.35 11.86
CA PHE A 88 14.54 7.76 12.16
C PHE A 88 13.76 8.61 13.16
N THR A 89 12.44 8.67 13.00
CA THR A 89 11.57 9.24 14.06
C THR A 89 11.52 8.32 15.27
N GLU A 90 10.95 8.78 16.38
CA GLU A 90 10.80 7.96 17.59
C GLU A 90 9.93 6.75 17.34
N GLU A 91 8.78 6.94 16.67
CA GLU A 91 7.88 5.84 16.35
C GLU A 91 8.51 4.82 15.40
N GLN A 92 9.33 5.29 14.45
CA GLN A 92 10.07 4.42 13.54
C GLN A 92 11.14 3.59 14.28
N ARG A 93 11.82 4.17 15.26
CA ARG A 93 12.79 3.43 16.09
C ARG A 93 12.10 2.38 16.95
N GLU A 94 10.99 2.72 17.60
CA GLU A 94 10.20 1.76 18.37
C GLU A 94 9.65 0.62 17.51
N TYR A 95 9.22 0.93 16.28
CA TYR A 95 8.84 -0.08 15.31
C TYR A 95 10.04 -0.95 14.87
N LEU A 96 11.25 -0.41 14.80
CA LEU A 96 12.43 -1.18 14.40
C LEU A 96 13.09 -1.95 15.55
N ALA A 97 12.86 -1.54 16.79
CA ALA A 97 13.44 -2.13 17.99
C ALA A 97 13.18 -3.65 18.04
N GLY A 98 14.25 -4.45 18.04
CA GLY A 98 14.17 -5.90 18.09
C GLY A 98 13.55 -6.56 16.85
N ARG A 99 13.38 -5.83 15.73
CA ARG A 99 12.81 -6.36 14.48
C ARG A 99 13.80 -6.39 13.33
N VAL A 100 14.93 -5.69 13.42
CA VAL A 100 15.94 -5.65 12.36
C VAL A 100 16.96 -6.76 12.55
N PRO A 101 17.03 -7.77 11.67
CA PRO A 101 18.08 -8.77 11.71
C PRO A 101 19.46 -8.15 11.46
N GLU A 102 20.51 -8.76 12.00
CA GLU A 102 21.88 -8.38 11.64
C GLU A 102 22.11 -8.42 10.12
N GLY A 103 22.77 -7.40 9.59
CA GLY A 103 23.07 -7.28 8.17
C GLY A 103 21.87 -6.94 7.26
N VAL A 104 20.67 -6.79 7.82
CA VAL A 104 19.49 -6.29 7.10
C VAL A 104 19.39 -4.79 7.24
N ASP A 105 19.04 -4.12 6.15
CA ASP A 105 18.84 -2.67 6.14
C ASP A 105 17.57 -2.28 6.95
N PRO A 106 17.68 -1.40 7.96
CA PRO A 106 16.52 -1.00 8.76
C PRO A 106 15.43 -0.29 7.93
N ASN A 107 15.77 0.41 6.84
CA ASN A 107 14.75 1.03 5.99
C ASN A 107 13.93 -0.03 5.23
N ALA A 108 14.51 -1.17 4.89
CA ALA A 108 13.76 -2.29 4.30
C ALA A 108 12.67 -2.79 5.26
N ILE A 109 12.96 -2.89 6.55
CA ILE A 109 11.98 -3.29 7.57
C ILE A 109 10.89 -2.21 7.76
N LEU A 110 11.26 -0.92 7.77
CA LEU A 110 10.29 0.18 7.78
C LEU A 110 9.41 0.20 6.54
N ALA A 111 9.97 -0.11 5.37
CA ALA A 111 9.22 -0.17 4.12
C ALA A 111 8.16 -1.28 4.17
N LEU A 112 8.51 -2.46 4.71
CA LEU A 112 7.53 -3.53 4.94
C LEU A 112 6.41 -3.12 5.90
N GLY A 113 6.75 -2.43 7.00
CA GLY A 113 5.75 -1.90 7.92
C GLY A 113 4.83 -0.86 7.27
N SER A 114 5.40 0.00 6.43
CA SER A 114 4.65 1.00 5.67
C SER A 114 3.70 0.35 4.65
N GLU A 115 4.16 -0.69 3.95
CA GLU A 115 3.32 -1.48 3.03
C GLU A 115 2.16 -2.16 3.77
N ALA A 116 2.42 -2.70 4.97
CA ALA A 116 1.37 -3.27 5.81
C ALA A 116 0.31 -2.21 6.17
N CYS A 117 0.72 -1.01 6.58
CA CYS A 117 -0.17 0.12 6.83
C CYS A 117 -0.99 0.52 5.59
N GLU A 118 -0.39 0.54 4.41
CA GLU A 118 -1.10 0.83 3.16
C GLU A 118 -2.18 -0.21 2.86
N ARG A 119 -1.87 -1.49 3.07
CA ARG A 119 -2.81 -2.59 2.87
C ARG A 119 -3.95 -2.57 3.88
N VAL A 120 -3.66 -2.33 5.16
CA VAL A 120 -4.67 -2.11 6.21
C VAL A 120 -5.54 -0.92 5.83
N GLY A 121 -4.96 0.21 5.42
CA GLY A 121 -5.70 1.39 5.01
C GLY A 121 -6.58 1.17 3.78
N TYR A 122 -6.14 0.35 2.83
CA TYR A 122 -6.97 -0.07 1.71
C TYR A 122 -8.19 -0.88 2.18
N LEU A 123 -7.98 -1.91 3.01
CA LEU A 123 -9.07 -2.71 3.55
C LEU A 123 -10.00 -1.87 4.42
N ALA A 124 -9.48 -1.02 5.29
CA ALA A 124 -10.28 -0.12 6.14
C ALA A 124 -11.29 0.73 5.33
N ARG A 125 -10.90 1.16 4.11
CA ARG A 125 -11.76 1.95 3.22
C ARG A 125 -12.80 1.13 2.46
N HIS A 126 -12.50 -0.13 2.15
CA HIS A 126 -13.30 -0.95 1.23
C HIS A 126 -14.05 -2.09 1.90
N ASP A 127 -13.46 -2.67 2.94
CA ASP A 127 -13.97 -3.75 3.76
C ASP A 127 -13.39 -3.67 5.20
N PRO A 128 -13.96 -2.80 6.07
CA PRO A 128 -13.44 -2.61 7.42
C PRO A 128 -13.59 -3.85 8.32
N GLN A 129 -14.57 -4.72 8.04
CA GLN A 129 -14.73 -5.98 8.76
C GLN A 129 -13.68 -7.00 8.32
N GLY A 130 -13.42 -7.07 7.01
CA GLY A 130 -12.29 -7.84 6.48
C GLY A 130 -10.93 -7.32 6.97
N ALA A 131 -10.76 -6.01 7.17
CA ALA A 131 -9.55 -5.44 7.75
C ALA A 131 -9.29 -5.96 9.17
N ALA A 132 -10.31 -5.94 10.04
CA ALA A 132 -10.20 -6.48 11.40
C ALA A 132 -9.97 -8.00 11.40
N ALA A 133 -10.57 -8.75 10.45
CA ALA A 133 -10.32 -10.18 10.31
C ALA A 133 -8.88 -10.47 9.87
N ALA A 134 -8.38 -9.77 8.84
CA ALA A 134 -7.01 -9.91 8.34
C ALA A 134 -5.96 -9.58 9.41
N LEU A 135 -6.23 -8.60 10.28
CA LEU A 135 -5.38 -8.28 11.43
C LEU A 135 -5.41 -9.40 12.50
N ARG A 136 -6.58 -9.99 12.77
CA ARG A 136 -6.73 -11.07 13.75
C ARG A 136 -6.05 -12.36 13.30
N GLU A 137 -6.17 -12.66 12.02
CA GLU A 137 -5.66 -13.90 11.40
C GLU A 137 -4.21 -13.77 10.91
N ASP A 138 -3.56 -12.62 11.15
CA ASP A 138 -2.21 -12.27 10.67
C ASP A 138 -2.04 -12.46 9.15
N GLU A 139 -3.08 -12.20 8.37
CA GLU A 139 -3.04 -12.30 6.89
C GLU A 139 -2.20 -11.18 6.25
N ILE A 140 -1.95 -10.11 7.00
CA ILE A 140 -1.02 -9.04 6.64
C ILE A 140 0.14 -9.12 7.65
N PRO A 141 1.27 -9.75 7.28
CA PRO A 141 2.37 -9.99 8.20
C PRO A 141 2.89 -8.69 8.84
N GLY A 142 3.00 -8.69 10.17
CA GLY A 142 3.53 -7.55 10.94
C GLY A 142 2.60 -6.33 10.98
N ALA A 143 1.34 -6.47 10.57
CA ALA A 143 0.41 -5.35 10.52
C ALA A 143 0.01 -4.83 11.90
N ALA A 144 -0.08 -5.70 12.93
CA ALA A 144 -0.45 -5.26 14.27
C ALA A 144 0.58 -4.25 14.83
N GLU A 145 1.86 -4.57 14.71
CA GLU A 145 2.99 -3.74 15.13
C GLU A 145 3.10 -2.48 14.27
N ALA A 146 2.88 -2.60 12.96
CA ALA A 146 2.86 -1.44 12.07
C ALA A 146 1.73 -0.47 12.43
N VAL A 147 0.53 -0.97 12.73
CA VAL A 147 -0.60 -0.14 13.18
C VAL A 147 -0.31 0.52 14.53
N ALA A 148 0.32 -0.19 15.46
CA ALA A 148 0.63 0.35 16.79
C ALA A 148 1.59 1.54 16.75
N HIS A 149 2.58 1.53 15.84
CA HIS A 149 3.66 2.54 15.81
C HIS A 149 3.63 3.45 14.58
N LEU A 150 3.39 2.91 13.39
CA LEU A 150 3.53 3.65 12.11
C LEU A 150 2.21 4.25 11.61
N CYS A 151 1.08 3.58 11.83
CA CYS A 151 -0.25 4.05 11.40
C CYS A 151 -1.31 3.98 12.51
N PRO A 152 -1.14 4.77 13.59
CA PRO A 152 -2.01 4.74 14.77
C PRO A 152 -3.46 5.15 14.48
N GLU A 153 -3.75 5.74 13.31
CA GLU A 153 -5.12 6.02 12.89
C GLU A 153 -5.98 4.76 12.70
N TYR A 154 -5.36 3.59 12.54
CA TYR A 154 -6.06 2.30 12.41
C TYR A 154 -6.13 1.51 13.71
N ALA A 155 -5.73 2.10 14.86
CA ALA A 155 -5.72 1.41 16.16
C ALA A 155 -7.08 0.81 16.55
N ASP A 156 -8.19 1.47 16.20
CA ASP A 156 -9.55 0.97 16.45
C ASP A 156 -9.81 -0.39 15.78
N LEU A 157 -9.18 -0.67 14.63
CA LEU A 157 -9.27 -1.96 13.94
C LEU A 157 -8.49 -3.05 14.67
N LEU A 158 -7.36 -2.70 15.28
CA LEU A 158 -6.56 -3.62 16.10
C LEU A 158 -7.32 -4.00 17.38
N ASP A 159 -7.99 -3.05 18.02
CA ASP A 159 -8.86 -3.31 19.16
C ASP A 159 -10.03 -4.23 18.79
N GLU A 160 -10.66 -4.02 17.63
CA GLU A 160 -11.74 -4.88 17.13
C GLU A 160 -11.25 -6.29 16.78
N ALA A 161 -10.05 -6.42 16.21
CA ALA A 161 -9.42 -7.70 15.95
C ALA A 161 -9.31 -8.52 17.25
N GLY A 162 -8.75 -7.93 18.31
CA GLY A 162 -8.53 -8.60 19.61
C GLY A 162 -9.79 -8.92 20.41
N ARG A 163 -10.93 -8.26 20.13
CA ARG A 163 -12.22 -8.62 20.76
C ARG A 163 -12.77 -9.96 20.25
N GLY A 164 -12.43 -10.36 19.03
CA GLY A 164 -12.86 -11.63 18.44
C GLY A 164 -12.28 -12.84 19.17
N ASP A 165 -11.04 -12.74 19.66
CA ASP A 165 -10.36 -13.81 20.39
C ASP A 165 -10.98 -14.08 21.76
N ALA A 166 -11.56 -13.06 22.40
CA ALA A 166 -12.25 -13.20 23.68
C ALA A 166 -13.61 -13.90 23.59
N ALA A 167 -14.22 -13.99 22.39
CA ALA A 167 -15.51 -14.66 22.17
C ALA A 167 -15.37 -16.12 21.69
N GLY A 168 -14.16 -16.56 21.30
CA GLY A 168 -13.90 -17.87 20.71
C GLY A 168 -13.68 -19.03 21.69
N ASP A 169 -13.45 -18.76 22.99
CA ASP A 169 -13.14 -19.78 24.01
C ASP A 169 -14.38 -20.31 24.76
N GLU A 170 -15.59 -20.19 24.20
CA GLU A 170 -16.82 -20.77 24.79
C GLU A 170 -17.40 -21.95 23.98
N GLY A 171 -16.77 -22.35 22.86
CA GLY A 171 -17.30 -23.36 21.94
C GLY A 171 -16.64 -24.75 21.93
N ALA A 172 -15.52 -24.96 22.63
CA ALA A 172 -14.74 -26.20 22.56
C ALA A 172 -14.87 -27.08 23.83
N ARG A 173 -16.10 -27.43 24.22
CA ARG A 173 -16.38 -28.53 25.18
C ARG A 173 -17.74 -29.16 24.88
N GLU A 174 -17.82 -30.03 23.88
CA GLU A 174 -18.85 -31.08 23.80
C GLU A 174 -18.25 -32.41 23.32
#